data_AF-A0A8S1BFG2-F1
#
_entry.id   AF-A0A8S1BFG2-F1
#
_cell.length_a   1.000
_cell.length_b   1.000
_cell.length_c   1.000
_cell.angle_alpha   90.00
_cell.angle_beta   90.00
_cell.angle_gamma   90.00
#
_symmetry.space_group_name_H-M   'P 1'
#
loop_
_entity.id
_entity.type
_entity.pdbx_description
1 polymer ?
#
loop_
_entity_poly.entity_id
_entity_poly.type
_entity_poly.pdbx_seq_one_letter_code
_entity_poly.pdbx_strand_id
1 'polypeptide(L)'
;MISGVIQSILELEQEKHLLRRRLDTTQGEYEARLLELQNDIKELTSKIGTKNTTVKQRDEEKASLIAELTAQNSRLTIQLKESSAMEQQLLAQLEGLKDQCSIRKTSLQDHVQSLESLKAELALVTDKRTDLERRLMGSLQDKENLMQQLEEANDRIVALERQLKEQEHMYHNTLKELERLQRSHDTLAERIGAPDPIDTTDTARSLHAEMESEPEDQDDGWLRSEAVQVYKQLRSLALQLNTGHDDDSGLHSDLSLTSLDGEEGETLRRGALAAACADAVAAYAALEGSRVRDSIAAHARRALERERQIDEKNEIIADLSSKVVCNKAKHDVTPYQRINSTILRGSGYWRK
;
A
#
# COMPACT_ATOMS: atom_id res chain seq x y z
N MET A 1 131.98 17.99 78.80
CA MET A 1 130.65 17.54 79.28
C MET A 1 129.64 18.68 79.37
N ILE A 2 129.92 19.78 80.09
CA ILE A 2 128.96 20.89 80.29
C ILE A 2 128.48 21.53 78.97
N SER A 3 129.39 21.81 78.03
CA SER A 3 129.03 22.39 76.72
C SER A 3 128.08 21.49 75.88
N GLY A 4 128.29 20.17 75.90
CA GLY A 4 127.42 19.22 75.20
C GLY A 4 126.02 19.11 75.81
N VAL A 5 125.90 19.26 77.13
CA VAL A 5 124.60 19.30 77.82
C VAL A 5 123.83 20.58 77.49
N ILE A 6 124.52 21.73 77.44
CA ILE A 6 123.90 23.00 77.05
C ILE A 6 123.40 22.96 75.60
N GLN A 7 124.19 22.40 74.68
CA GLN A 7 123.79 22.23 73.28
C GLN A 7 122.55 21.33 73.13
N SER A 8 122.50 20.21 73.85
CA SER A 8 121.35 19.30 73.83
C SER A 8 120.08 19.93 74.43
N ILE A 9 120.20 20.75 75.47
CA ILE A 9 119.06 21.49 76.04
C ILE A 9 118.52 22.50 75.01
N LEU A 10 119.41 23.21 74.32
CA LEU A 10 119.03 24.23 73.34
C LEU A 10 118.34 23.59 72.11
N GLU A 11 118.83 22.43 71.67
CA GLU A 11 118.20 21.62 70.62
C GLU A 11 116.79 21.13 71.04
N LEU A 12 116.62 20.63 72.26
CA LEU A 12 115.31 20.19 72.77
C LEU A 12 114.32 21.36 72.92
N GLU A 13 114.77 22.53 73.36
CA GLU A 13 113.93 23.73 73.40
C GLU A 13 113.50 24.15 72.00
N GLN A 14 114.41 24.12 71.03
CA GLN A 14 114.10 24.42 69.63
C GLN A 14 113.12 23.41 69.04
N GLU A 15 113.31 22.11 69.27
CA GLU A 15 112.38 21.05 68.86
C GLU A 15 110.99 21.23 69.49
N LYS A 16 110.92 21.52 70.79
CA LYS A 16 109.66 21.82 71.49
C LYS A 16 108.94 23.01 70.86
N HIS A 17 109.64 24.10 70.57
CA HIS A 17 109.05 25.26 69.91
C HIS A 17 108.56 24.93 68.49
N LEU A 18 109.31 24.12 67.76
CA LEU A 18 108.95 23.69 66.41
C LEU A 18 107.75 22.75 66.42
N LEU A 19 107.68 21.81 67.37
CA LEU A 19 106.54 20.92 67.58
C LEU A 19 105.28 21.67 67.98
N ARG A 20 105.38 22.69 68.85
CA ARG A 20 104.24 23.55 69.20
C ARG A 20 103.71 24.29 67.99
N ARG A 21 104.58 24.94 67.21
CA ARG A 21 104.17 25.60 65.96
C ARG A 21 103.52 24.63 64.99
N ARG A 22 104.07 23.42 64.83
CA ARG A 22 103.51 22.40 63.95
C ARG A 22 102.14 21.94 64.44
N LEU A 23 101.96 21.75 65.75
CA LEU A 23 100.67 21.43 66.34
C LEU A 23 99.65 22.54 66.08
N ASP A 24 100.03 23.80 66.34
CA ASP A 24 99.17 24.97 66.11
C ASP A 24 98.77 25.12 64.63
N THR A 25 99.72 24.92 63.69
CA THR A 25 99.42 24.90 62.25
C THR A 25 98.43 23.79 61.90
N THR A 26 98.68 22.56 62.34
CA THR A 26 97.79 21.43 62.04
C THR A 26 96.41 21.61 62.68
N GLN A 27 96.34 22.16 63.90
CA GLN A 27 95.09 22.47 64.57
C GLN A 27 94.31 23.54 63.80
N GLY A 28 94.96 24.60 63.35
CA GLY A 28 94.34 25.63 62.52
C GLY A 28 93.82 25.08 61.19
N GLU A 29 94.53 24.15 60.55
CA GLU A 29 94.07 23.45 59.35
C GLU A 29 92.84 22.58 59.63
N TYR A 30 92.81 21.86 60.75
CA TYR A 30 91.63 21.07 61.16
C TYR A 30 90.43 21.96 61.51
N GLU A 31 90.65 23.08 62.20
CA GLU A 31 89.60 24.05 62.52
C GLU A 31 89.02 24.70 61.26
N ALA A 32 89.87 25.08 60.30
CA ALA A 32 89.43 25.58 59.00
C ALA A 32 88.58 24.54 58.26
N ARG A 33 89.03 23.28 58.23
CA ARG A 33 88.29 22.19 57.59
C ARG A 33 86.97 21.87 58.29
N LEU A 34 86.92 21.97 59.62
CA LEU A 34 85.68 21.84 60.38
C LEU A 34 84.70 22.97 60.03
N LEU A 35 85.17 24.21 59.90
CA LEU A 35 84.33 25.35 59.51
C LEU A 35 83.79 25.19 58.08
N GLU A 36 84.61 24.74 57.14
CA GLU A 36 84.18 24.42 55.76
C GLU A 36 83.05 23.38 55.76
N LEU A 37 83.26 22.23 56.42
CA LEU A 37 82.25 21.17 56.49
C LEU A 37 80.97 21.63 57.22
N GLN A 38 81.09 22.47 58.25
CA GLN A 38 79.92 23.05 58.91
C GLN A 38 79.14 23.99 57.97
N ASN A 39 79.83 24.76 57.14
CA ASN A 39 79.20 25.61 56.14
C ASN A 39 78.53 24.77 55.04
N ASP A 40 79.19 23.72 54.56
CA ASP A 40 78.63 22.78 53.58
C ASP A 40 77.36 22.12 54.11
N ILE A 41 77.36 21.65 55.36
CA ILE A 41 76.17 21.06 56.00
C ILE A 41 75.03 22.08 56.07
N LYS A 42 75.31 23.33 56.45
CA LYS A 42 74.30 24.40 56.51
C LYS A 42 73.74 24.69 55.11
N GLU A 43 74.60 24.79 54.10
CA GLU A 43 74.19 25.05 52.72
C GLU A 43 73.36 23.90 52.16
N LEU A 44 73.79 22.65 52.33
CA LEU A 44 73.06 21.47 51.90
C LEU A 44 71.70 21.36 52.61
N THR A 45 71.65 21.65 53.90
CA THR A 45 70.39 21.65 54.67
C THR A 45 69.41 22.69 54.12
N SER A 46 69.90 23.90 53.83
CA SER A 46 69.10 24.96 53.20
C SER A 46 68.62 24.58 51.79
N LYS A 47 69.50 24.00 50.97
CA LYS A 47 69.16 23.47 49.63
C LYS A 47 68.12 22.37 49.70
N ILE A 48 68.21 21.44 50.66
CA ILE A 48 67.20 20.39 50.87
C ILE A 48 65.87 21.00 51.31
N GLY A 49 65.89 21.97 52.23
CA GLY A 49 64.69 22.67 52.68
C GLY A 49 63.94 23.36 51.53
N THR A 50 64.65 24.14 50.71
CA THR A 50 64.09 24.82 49.54
C THR A 50 63.60 23.86 48.45
N LYS A 51 64.31 22.75 48.22
CA LYS A 51 63.84 21.70 47.29
C LYS A 51 62.57 21.03 47.82
N ASN A 52 62.48 20.72 49.11
CA ASN A 52 61.29 20.13 49.71
C ASN A 52 60.07 21.06 49.61
N THR A 53 60.21 22.36 49.85
CA THR A 53 59.10 23.30 49.67
C THR A 53 58.67 23.40 48.21
N THR A 54 59.62 23.45 47.28
CA THR A 54 59.34 23.49 45.83
C THR A 54 58.61 22.22 45.38
N VAL A 55 59.02 21.05 45.84
CA VAL A 55 58.36 19.77 45.51
C VAL A 55 56.94 19.75 46.04
N LYS A 56 56.73 20.14 47.31
CA LYS A 56 55.37 20.22 47.89
C LYS A 56 54.46 21.15 47.10
N GLN A 57 54.94 22.34 46.75
CA GLN A 57 54.16 23.28 45.96
C GLN A 57 53.81 22.71 44.58
N ARG A 58 54.75 22.03 43.92
CA ARG A 58 54.49 21.37 42.63
C ARG A 58 53.49 20.22 42.75
N ASP A 59 53.52 19.48 43.84
CA ASP A 59 52.57 18.39 44.07
C ASP A 59 51.17 18.93 44.36
N GLU A 60 51.06 20.05 45.08
CA GLU A 60 49.79 20.77 45.29
C GLU A 60 49.22 21.31 43.98
N GLU A 61 50.04 21.96 43.14
CA GLU A 61 49.64 22.45 41.81
C GLU A 61 49.17 21.29 40.90
N LYS A 62 49.92 20.18 40.88
CA LYS A 62 49.52 18.97 40.15
C LYS A 62 48.20 18.40 40.66
N ALA A 63 48.03 18.31 41.97
CA ALA A 63 46.79 17.81 42.57
C ALA A 63 45.60 18.70 42.21
N SER A 64 45.76 20.03 42.21
CA SER A 64 44.74 20.97 41.75
C SER A 64 44.39 20.76 40.28
N LEU A 65 45.39 20.66 39.40
CA LEU A 65 45.15 20.43 37.97
C LEU A 65 44.46 19.10 37.70
N ILE A 66 44.82 18.03 38.42
CA ILE A 66 44.16 16.72 38.32
C ILE A 66 42.69 16.84 38.76
N ALA A 67 42.41 17.56 39.85
CA ALA A 67 41.04 17.76 40.32
C ALA A 67 40.18 18.53 39.29
N GLU A 68 40.73 19.59 38.71
CA GLU A 68 40.07 20.39 37.67
C GLU A 68 39.78 19.55 36.41
N LEU A 69 40.79 18.83 35.90
CA LEU A 69 40.62 17.94 34.73
C LEU A 69 39.61 16.82 35.00
N THR A 70 39.60 16.27 36.22
CA THR A 70 38.63 15.24 36.62
C THR A 70 37.21 15.81 36.66
N ALA A 71 37.03 17.02 37.20
CA ALA A 71 35.74 17.70 37.23
C ALA A 71 35.25 18.08 35.81
N GLN A 72 36.15 18.52 34.93
CA GLN A 72 35.81 18.78 33.54
C GLN A 72 35.41 17.50 32.80
N ASN A 73 36.17 16.41 32.97
CA ASN A 73 35.85 15.12 32.37
C ASN A 73 34.51 14.58 32.86
N SER A 74 34.19 14.72 34.15
CA SER A 74 32.88 14.30 34.68
C SER A 74 31.74 15.11 34.08
N ARG A 75 31.90 16.44 33.97
CA ARG A 75 30.91 17.33 33.34
C ARG A 75 30.70 16.99 31.87
N LEU A 76 31.77 16.80 31.10
CA LEU A 76 31.68 16.42 29.69
C LEU A 76 31.00 15.06 29.52
N THR A 77 31.30 14.10 30.40
CA THR A 77 30.65 12.78 30.40
C THR A 77 29.14 12.91 30.64
N ILE A 78 28.70 13.77 31.56
CA ILE A 78 27.27 14.01 31.82
C ILE A 78 26.62 14.64 30.58
N GLN A 79 27.22 15.68 30.00
CA GLN A 79 26.70 16.34 28.80
C GLN A 79 26.60 15.37 27.61
N LEU A 80 27.57 14.48 27.43
CA LEU A 80 27.54 13.47 26.39
C LEU A 80 26.41 12.45 26.61
N LYS A 81 26.18 12.03 27.85
CA LYS A 81 25.04 11.16 28.21
C LYS A 81 23.69 11.84 27.97
N GLU A 82 23.56 13.11 28.35
CA GLU A 82 22.35 13.90 28.11
C GLU A 82 22.09 14.08 26.61
N SER A 83 23.10 14.43 25.83
CA SER A 83 23.01 14.54 24.37
C SER A 83 22.63 13.21 23.73
N SER A 84 23.22 12.10 24.17
CA SER A 84 22.90 10.76 23.66
C SER A 84 21.47 10.35 23.99
N ALA A 85 20.98 10.65 25.21
CA ALA A 85 19.59 10.40 25.59
C ALA A 85 18.62 11.24 24.75
N MET A 86 18.94 12.51 24.50
CA MET A 86 18.14 13.38 23.63
C MET A 86 18.12 12.88 22.19
N GLU A 87 19.25 12.42 21.66
CA GLU A 87 19.35 11.82 20.32
C GLU A 87 18.47 10.57 20.22
N GLN A 88 18.53 9.67 21.21
CA GLN A 88 17.66 8.49 21.28
C GLN A 88 16.17 8.86 21.31
N GLN A 89 15.80 9.90 22.05
CA GLN A 89 14.42 10.40 22.08
C GLN A 89 13.98 10.94 20.72
N LEU A 90 14.83 11.72 20.04
CA LEU A 90 14.54 12.25 18.71
C LEU A 90 14.43 11.13 17.67
N LEU A 91 15.28 10.11 17.73
CA LEU A 91 15.19 8.93 16.86
C LEU A 91 13.87 8.18 17.06
N ALA A 92 13.42 8.01 18.31
CA ALA A 92 12.13 7.39 18.60
C ALA A 92 10.95 8.23 18.07
N GLN A 93 11.01 9.55 18.19
CA GLN A 93 10.00 10.45 17.60
C GLN A 93 9.99 10.37 16.07
N LEU A 94 11.16 10.33 15.44
CA LEU A 94 11.31 10.21 14.00
C LEU A 94 10.72 8.89 13.49
N GLU A 95 10.98 7.79 14.19
CA GLU A 95 10.38 6.49 13.86
C GLU A 95 8.86 6.51 14.01
N GLY A 96 8.35 7.09 15.10
CA GLY A 96 6.90 7.27 15.27
C GLY A 96 6.24 8.13 14.17
N LEU A 97 6.94 9.14 13.65
CA LEU A 97 6.46 9.93 12.51
C LEU A 97 6.50 9.16 11.20
N LYS A 98 7.54 8.34 10.96
CA LYS A 98 7.61 7.46 9.79
C LYS A 98 6.46 6.46 9.79
N ASP A 99 6.17 5.85 10.93
CA ASP A 99 5.04 4.94 11.09
C ASP A 99 3.71 5.63 10.79
N GLN A 100 3.50 6.83 11.33
CA GLN A 100 2.30 7.63 11.03
C GLN A 100 2.17 7.95 9.54
N CYS A 101 3.27 8.34 8.88
CA CYS A 101 3.28 8.58 7.43
C CYS A 101 2.98 7.30 6.64
N SER A 102 3.53 6.15 7.06
CA SER A 102 3.27 4.85 6.44
C SER A 102 1.79 4.46 6.55
N ILE A 103 1.19 4.62 7.74
CA ILE A 103 -0.24 4.35 7.97
C ILE A 103 -1.12 5.29 7.13
N ARG A 104 -0.81 6.58 7.09
CA ARG A 104 -1.56 7.54 6.26
C ARG A 104 -1.44 7.21 4.77
N LYS A 105 -0.27 6.78 4.31
CA LYS A 105 -0.05 6.38 2.91
C LYS A 105 -0.88 5.15 2.54
N THR A 106 -0.90 4.14 3.39
CA THR A 106 -1.71 2.92 3.17
C THR A 106 -3.21 3.23 3.20
N SER A 107 -3.68 3.98 4.19
CA SER A 107 -5.08 4.45 4.25
C SER A 107 -5.48 5.28 3.01
N LEU A 108 -4.61 6.17 2.53
CA LEU A 108 -4.88 6.92 1.31
C LEU A 108 -4.95 6.00 0.09
N GLN A 109 -4.07 5.00 0.00
CA GLN A 109 -4.09 4.02 -1.07
C GLN A 109 -5.39 3.20 -1.07
N ASP A 110 -5.90 2.81 0.10
CA ASP A 110 -7.19 2.12 0.25
C ASP A 110 -8.36 3.00 -0.22
N HIS A 111 -8.33 4.30 0.12
CA HIS A 111 -9.33 5.25 -0.38
C HIS A 111 -9.26 5.45 -1.89
N VAL A 112 -8.07 5.48 -2.49
CA VAL A 112 -7.89 5.55 -3.95
C VAL A 112 -8.47 4.31 -4.61
N GLN A 113 -8.18 3.12 -4.11
CA GLN A 113 -8.75 1.86 -4.63
C GLN A 113 -10.28 1.84 -4.50
N SER A 114 -10.81 2.32 -3.37
CA SER A 114 -12.26 2.44 -3.18
C SER A 114 -12.90 3.41 -4.19
N LEU A 115 -12.24 4.54 -4.47
CA LEU A 115 -12.68 5.48 -5.50
C LEU A 115 -12.61 4.90 -6.92
N GLU A 116 -11.57 4.11 -7.22
CA GLU A 116 -11.45 3.40 -8.50
C GLU A 116 -12.58 2.38 -8.69
N SER A 117 -12.94 1.62 -7.65
CA SER A 117 -14.10 0.73 -7.67
C SER A 117 -15.40 1.48 -7.93
N LEU A 118 -15.65 2.57 -7.20
CA LEU A 118 -16.86 3.38 -7.38
C LEU A 118 -16.92 4.01 -8.78
N LYS A 119 -15.79 4.44 -9.34
CA LYS A 119 -15.72 4.95 -10.72
C LYS A 119 -16.07 3.85 -11.73
N ALA A 120 -15.58 2.63 -11.54
CA ALA A 120 -15.92 1.49 -12.40
C ALA A 120 -17.41 1.14 -12.30
N GLU A 121 -17.99 1.13 -11.10
CA GLU A 121 -19.43 0.93 -10.89
C GLU A 121 -20.26 2.02 -11.58
N LEU A 122 -19.86 3.28 -11.45
CA LEU A 122 -20.54 4.39 -12.11
C LEU A 122 -20.49 4.27 -13.63
N ALA A 123 -19.35 3.85 -14.19
CA ALA A 123 -19.22 3.60 -15.63
C ALA A 123 -20.19 2.51 -16.08
N LEU A 124 -20.24 1.36 -15.39
CA LEU A 124 -21.17 0.27 -15.69
C LEU A 124 -22.63 0.70 -15.61
N VAL A 125 -23.00 1.50 -14.61
CA VAL A 125 -24.36 2.03 -14.47
C VAL A 125 -24.68 3.02 -15.60
N THR A 126 -23.72 3.85 -15.99
CA THR A 126 -23.88 4.80 -17.08
C THR A 126 -24.07 4.08 -18.40
N ASP A 127 -23.25 3.06 -18.69
CA ASP A 127 -23.36 2.23 -19.90
C ASP A 127 -24.74 1.56 -19.96
N LYS A 128 -25.18 0.94 -18.86
CA LYS A 128 -26.53 0.35 -18.76
C LYS A 128 -27.63 1.38 -18.98
N ARG A 129 -27.49 2.60 -18.44
CA ARG A 129 -28.46 3.68 -18.68
C ARG A 129 -28.52 4.04 -20.16
N THR A 130 -27.38 4.22 -20.81
CA THR A 130 -27.34 4.57 -22.24
C THR A 130 -27.90 3.45 -23.12
N ASP A 131 -27.72 2.19 -22.75
CA ASP A 131 -28.36 1.06 -23.44
C ASP A 131 -29.88 1.07 -23.30
N LEU A 132 -30.38 1.29 -22.08
CA LEU A 132 -31.82 1.42 -21.84
C LEU A 132 -32.42 2.62 -22.57
N GLU A 133 -31.72 3.76 -22.60
CA GLU A 133 -32.12 4.94 -23.39
C GLU A 133 -32.22 4.60 -24.88
N ARG A 134 -31.23 3.88 -25.45
CA ARG A 134 -31.24 3.43 -26.85
C ARG A 134 -32.42 2.49 -27.14
N ARG A 135 -32.67 1.51 -26.26
CA ARG A 135 -33.79 0.58 -26.39
C ARG A 135 -35.14 1.28 -26.31
N LEU A 136 -35.27 2.25 -25.41
CA LEU A 136 -36.47 3.07 -25.29
C LEU A 136 -36.72 3.88 -26.57
N MET A 137 -35.68 4.52 -27.13
CA MET A 137 -35.79 5.23 -28.40
C MET A 137 -36.23 4.32 -29.55
N GLY A 138 -35.65 3.12 -29.66
CA GLY A 138 -36.08 2.13 -30.63
C GLY A 138 -37.56 1.75 -30.47
N SER A 139 -38.00 1.48 -29.24
CA SER A 139 -39.41 1.16 -28.96
C SER A 139 -40.36 2.34 -29.26
N LEU A 140 -39.92 3.59 -29.07
CA LEU A 140 -40.71 4.76 -29.43
C LEU A 140 -40.84 4.88 -30.95
N GLN A 141 -39.75 4.67 -31.69
CA GLN A 141 -39.77 4.65 -33.16
C GLN A 141 -40.67 3.54 -33.70
N ASP A 142 -40.61 2.34 -33.12
CA ASP A 142 -41.49 1.23 -33.51
C ASP A 142 -42.96 1.58 -33.24
N LYS A 143 -43.25 2.23 -32.11
CA LYS A 143 -44.60 2.73 -31.80
C LYS A 143 -45.06 3.76 -32.84
N GLU A 144 -44.22 4.71 -33.21
CA GLU A 144 -44.54 5.73 -34.23
C GLU A 144 -44.81 5.08 -35.60
N ASN A 145 -44.00 4.10 -36.00
CA ASN A 145 -44.21 3.33 -37.23
C ASN A 145 -45.54 2.56 -37.20
N LEU A 146 -45.87 1.90 -36.08
CA LEU A 146 -47.14 1.19 -35.92
C LEU A 146 -48.34 2.15 -35.91
N MET A 147 -48.19 3.34 -35.32
CA MET A 147 -49.22 4.38 -35.39
C MET A 147 -49.44 4.84 -36.83
N GLN A 148 -48.39 5.07 -37.61
CA GLN A 148 -48.50 5.42 -39.02
C GLN A 148 -49.21 4.30 -39.81
N GLN A 149 -48.82 3.03 -39.62
CA GLN A 149 -49.49 1.90 -40.26
C GLN A 149 -50.97 1.79 -39.87
N LEU A 150 -51.30 2.10 -38.61
CA LEU A 150 -52.68 2.15 -38.14
C LEU A 150 -53.47 3.27 -38.82
N GLU A 151 -52.88 4.46 -39.00
CA GLU A 151 -53.49 5.58 -39.72
C GLU A 151 -53.75 5.22 -41.20
N GLU A 152 -52.76 4.65 -41.88
CA GLU A 152 -52.90 4.20 -43.28
C GLU A 152 -53.97 3.10 -43.43
N ALA A 153 -54.03 2.16 -42.48
CA ALA A 153 -55.06 1.12 -42.46
C ALA A 153 -56.46 1.72 -42.21
N ASN A 154 -56.58 2.72 -41.33
CA ASN A 154 -57.84 3.45 -41.11
C ASN A 154 -58.27 4.21 -42.36
N ASP A 155 -57.36 4.89 -43.05
CA ASP A 155 -57.66 5.58 -44.32
C ASP A 155 -58.13 4.59 -45.41
N ARG A 156 -57.50 3.40 -45.47
CA ARG A 156 -57.92 2.29 -46.33
C ARG A 156 -59.34 1.83 -46.00
N ILE A 157 -59.67 1.66 -44.72
CA ILE A 157 -61.00 1.27 -44.27
C ILE A 157 -62.03 2.32 -44.70
N VAL A 158 -61.77 3.60 -44.45
CA VAL A 158 -62.67 4.71 -44.84
C VAL A 158 -62.90 4.74 -46.36
N ALA A 159 -61.84 4.51 -47.15
CA ALA A 159 -61.97 4.43 -48.61
C ALA A 159 -62.84 3.25 -49.05
N LEU A 160 -62.67 2.06 -48.44
CA LEU A 160 -63.48 0.88 -48.71
C LEU A 160 -64.94 1.08 -48.28
N GLU A 161 -65.19 1.69 -47.12
CA GLU A 161 -66.55 2.03 -46.66
C GLU A 161 -67.26 2.98 -47.62
N ARG A 162 -66.52 3.95 -48.20
CA ARG A 162 -67.06 4.85 -49.22
C ARG A 162 -67.40 4.08 -50.51
N GLN A 163 -66.49 3.23 -50.99
CA GLN A 163 -66.75 2.38 -52.16
C GLN A 163 -67.95 1.46 -51.96
N LEU A 164 -68.10 0.88 -50.76
CA LEU A 164 -69.25 0.06 -50.41
C LEU A 164 -70.56 0.86 -50.52
N LYS A 165 -70.62 2.06 -49.93
CA LYS A 165 -71.80 2.94 -50.04
C LYS A 165 -72.12 3.35 -51.48
N GLU A 166 -71.10 3.62 -52.29
CA GLU A 166 -71.26 3.92 -53.72
C GLU A 166 -71.81 2.71 -54.49
N GLN A 167 -71.30 1.50 -54.23
CA GLN A 167 -71.82 0.26 -54.80
C GLN A 167 -73.25 -0.05 -54.36
N GLU A 168 -73.58 0.14 -53.08
CA GLU A 168 -74.95 0.02 -52.55
C GLU A 168 -75.90 0.99 -53.26
N HIS A 169 -75.46 2.24 -53.49
CA HIS A 169 -76.23 3.23 -54.24
C HIS A 169 -76.46 2.80 -55.70
N MET A 170 -75.42 2.30 -56.37
CA MET A 170 -75.53 1.77 -57.74
C MET A 170 -76.50 0.59 -57.81
N TYR A 171 -76.38 -0.37 -56.89
CA TYR A 171 -77.29 -1.52 -56.79
C TYR A 171 -78.74 -1.09 -56.56
N HIS A 172 -78.97 -0.12 -55.68
CA HIS A 172 -80.31 0.40 -55.43
C HIS A 172 -80.91 1.09 -56.66
N ASN A 173 -80.08 1.81 -57.44
CA ASN A 173 -80.51 2.44 -58.69
C ASN A 173 -80.85 1.41 -59.77
N THR A 174 -79.99 0.40 -59.98
CA THR A 174 -80.27 -0.67 -60.95
C THR A 174 -81.52 -1.46 -60.58
N LEU A 175 -81.75 -1.71 -59.28
CA LEU A 175 -82.97 -2.34 -58.80
C LEU A 175 -84.21 -1.49 -59.12
N LYS A 176 -84.17 -0.17 -58.92
CA LYS A 176 -85.25 0.76 -59.34
C LYS A 176 -85.47 0.76 -60.85
N GLU A 177 -84.40 0.72 -61.65
CA GLU A 177 -84.47 0.64 -63.11
C GLU A 177 -85.09 -0.68 -63.57
N LEU A 178 -84.69 -1.80 -62.97
CA LEU A 178 -85.28 -3.12 -63.21
C LEU A 178 -86.77 -3.11 -62.87
N GLU A 179 -87.18 -2.58 -61.71
CA GLU A 179 -88.59 -2.45 -61.38
C GLU A 179 -89.35 -1.56 -62.39
N ARG A 180 -88.74 -0.49 -62.89
CA ARG A 180 -89.34 0.38 -63.91
C ARG A 180 -89.49 -0.37 -65.25
N LEU A 181 -88.46 -1.10 -65.66
CA LEU A 181 -88.46 -1.92 -66.87
C LEU A 181 -89.49 -3.04 -66.76
N GLN A 182 -89.58 -3.71 -65.61
CA GLN A 182 -90.56 -4.75 -65.33
C GLN A 182 -91.98 -4.19 -65.42
N ARG A 183 -92.28 -3.06 -64.76
CA ARG A 183 -93.58 -2.37 -64.93
C ARG A 183 -93.85 -2.02 -66.39
N SER A 184 -92.86 -1.55 -67.14
CA SER A 184 -93.02 -1.25 -68.56
C SER A 184 -93.31 -2.51 -69.39
N HIS A 185 -92.61 -3.61 -69.11
CA HIS A 185 -92.83 -4.91 -69.72
C HIS A 185 -94.24 -5.41 -69.41
N ASP A 186 -94.69 -5.33 -68.16
CA ASP A 186 -96.05 -5.70 -67.76
C ASP A 186 -97.10 -4.87 -68.52
N THR A 187 -96.91 -3.55 -68.66
CA THR A 187 -97.83 -2.70 -69.44
C THR A 187 -97.79 -2.99 -70.94
N LEU A 188 -96.65 -3.41 -71.49
CA LEU A 188 -96.54 -3.85 -72.88
C LEU A 188 -97.16 -5.23 -73.08
N ALA A 189 -96.97 -6.16 -72.14
CA ALA A 189 -97.60 -7.48 -72.13
C ALA A 189 -99.13 -7.35 -72.05
N GLU A 190 -99.64 -6.41 -71.25
CA GLU A 190 -101.06 -6.07 -71.18
C GLU A 190 -101.59 -5.47 -72.50
N ARG A 191 -100.77 -4.68 -73.22
CA ARG A 191 -101.10 -4.15 -74.56
C ARG A 191 -101.01 -5.19 -75.69
N ILE A 192 -100.17 -6.20 -75.54
CA ILE A 192 -100.00 -7.29 -76.52
C ILE A 192 -101.09 -8.37 -76.34
N GLY A 193 -101.75 -8.42 -75.18
CA GLY A 193 -102.73 -9.46 -74.85
C GLY A 193 -102.02 -10.78 -74.61
N ALA A 194 -101.89 -11.18 -73.35
CA ALA A 194 -101.16 -12.39 -72.97
C ALA A 194 -101.66 -13.66 -73.70
N PRO A 195 -100.79 -14.46 -74.31
CA PRO A 195 -101.00 -15.90 -74.40
C PRO A 195 -100.63 -16.57 -73.06
N ASP A 196 -101.45 -17.53 -72.66
CA ASP A 196 -101.27 -18.43 -71.51
C ASP A 196 -99.99 -19.27 -71.60
N PRO A 197 -99.53 -19.87 -70.46
CA PRO A 197 -98.25 -20.56 -70.38
C PRO A 197 -98.30 -21.86 -71.16
N ILE A 198 -97.48 -21.96 -72.21
CA ILE A 198 -97.26 -23.23 -72.92
C ILE A 198 -95.88 -23.75 -72.51
N ASP A 199 -95.93 -24.87 -71.79
CA ASP A 199 -94.84 -25.85 -71.70
C ASP A 199 -94.32 -26.16 -73.12
N THR A 200 -93.15 -25.64 -73.45
CA THR A 200 -92.30 -26.19 -74.51
C THR A 200 -90.90 -26.39 -73.97
N THR A 201 -90.74 -27.57 -73.37
CA THR A 201 -89.50 -28.34 -73.43
C THR A 201 -88.96 -28.39 -74.87
N ASP A 202 -87.64 -28.34 -75.01
CA ASP A 202 -86.86 -28.83 -76.17
C ASP A 202 -86.30 -27.89 -77.25
N THR A 203 -86.14 -26.58 -77.02
CA THR A 203 -85.42 -25.74 -78.03
C THR A 203 -84.45 -24.69 -77.49
N ALA A 204 -84.09 -24.72 -76.20
CA ALA A 204 -83.15 -23.75 -75.60
C ALA A 204 -81.77 -24.33 -75.23
N ARG A 205 -81.48 -25.60 -75.57
CA ARG A 205 -80.15 -26.21 -75.35
C ARG A 205 -79.18 -26.09 -76.53
N SER A 206 -79.66 -25.75 -77.73
CA SER A 206 -78.81 -25.72 -78.94
C SER A 206 -78.11 -24.38 -79.21
N LEU A 207 -78.37 -23.34 -78.41
CA LEU A 207 -77.74 -22.01 -78.55
C LEU A 207 -76.92 -21.58 -77.31
N HIS A 208 -77.01 -22.33 -76.20
CA HIS A 208 -76.13 -22.14 -75.04
C HIS A 208 -74.74 -22.79 -75.21
N ALA A 209 -74.56 -23.61 -76.26
CA ALA A 209 -73.30 -24.29 -76.57
C ALA A 209 -72.35 -23.49 -77.49
N GLU A 210 -72.77 -22.34 -78.03
CA GLU A 210 -71.90 -21.47 -78.88
C GLU A 210 -71.44 -20.19 -78.17
N MET A 211 -71.86 -19.97 -76.92
CA MET A 211 -71.45 -18.82 -76.09
C MET A 211 -70.73 -19.24 -74.79
N GLU A 212 -70.33 -20.51 -74.67
CA GLU A 212 -69.15 -20.85 -73.88
C GLU A 212 -67.95 -20.65 -74.81
N SER A 213 -67.58 -19.38 -75.03
CA SER A 213 -66.19 -19.08 -75.36
C SER A 213 -65.38 -19.58 -74.18
N GLU A 214 -64.77 -20.75 -74.33
CA GLU A 214 -63.64 -21.14 -73.50
C GLU A 214 -62.74 -19.90 -73.33
N PRO A 215 -62.34 -19.53 -72.10
CA PRO A 215 -61.19 -18.66 -72.00
C PRO A 215 -60.06 -19.45 -72.65
N GLU A 216 -59.63 -18.99 -73.82
CA GLU A 216 -58.35 -19.40 -74.40
C GLU A 216 -57.34 -19.43 -73.24
N ASP A 217 -56.59 -20.53 -73.12
CA ASP A 217 -55.43 -20.70 -72.25
C ASP A 217 -54.35 -19.65 -72.60
N GLN A 218 -54.68 -18.40 -72.36
CA GLN A 218 -53.88 -17.23 -72.61
C GLN A 218 -53.34 -16.81 -71.25
N ASP A 219 -52.10 -17.22 -71.02
CA ASP A 219 -51.12 -16.58 -70.14
C ASP A 219 -50.94 -17.02 -68.68
N ASP A 220 -51.28 -18.26 -68.33
CA ASP A 220 -50.72 -18.89 -67.11
C ASP A 220 -49.20 -19.15 -67.20
N GLY A 221 -48.64 -19.10 -68.41
CA GLY A 221 -47.20 -19.23 -68.66
C GLY A 221 -46.40 -18.02 -68.17
N TRP A 222 -46.92 -16.81 -68.36
CA TRP A 222 -46.27 -15.58 -67.86
C TRP A 222 -46.31 -15.54 -66.33
N LEU A 223 -47.44 -15.86 -65.70
CA LEU A 223 -47.56 -15.87 -64.24
C LEU A 223 -46.66 -16.93 -63.58
N ARG A 224 -46.55 -18.14 -64.18
CA ARG A 224 -45.59 -19.17 -63.74
C ARG A 224 -44.14 -18.74 -63.96
N SER A 225 -43.82 -18.08 -65.07
CA SER A 225 -42.48 -17.54 -65.35
C SER A 225 -42.09 -16.46 -64.33
N GLU A 226 -43.01 -15.54 -64.02
CA GLU A 226 -42.84 -14.46 -63.05
C GLU A 226 -42.65 -15.03 -61.63
N ALA A 227 -43.50 -15.99 -61.22
CA ALA A 227 -43.37 -16.66 -59.93
C ALA A 227 -42.01 -17.39 -59.77
N VAL A 228 -41.51 -18.01 -60.84
CA VAL A 228 -40.18 -18.65 -60.85
C VAL A 228 -39.06 -17.61 -60.81
N GLN A 229 -39.21 -16.45 -61.45
CA GLN A 229 -38.22 -15.37 -61.39
C GLN A 229 -38.16 -14.74 -59.99
N VAL A 230 -39.31 -14.46 -59.37
CA VAL A 230 -39.41 -13.95 -57.99
C VAL A 230 -38.80 -14.95 -57.01
N TYR A 231 -39.06 -16.25 -57.17
CA TYR A 231 -38.46 -17.29 -56.33
C TYR A 231 -36.92 -17.34 -56.48
N LYS A 232 -36.38 -17.20 -57.70
CA LYS A 232 -34.93 -17.12 -57.93
C LYS A 232 -34.31 -15.87 -57.29
N GLN A 233 -34.99 -14.74 -57.37
CA GLN A 233 -34.56 -13.48 -56.75
C GLN A 233 -34.57 -13.58 -55.22
N LEU A 234 -35.66 -14.10 -54.63
CA LEU A 234 -35.76 -14.34 -53.18
C LEU A 234 -34.69 -15.32 -52.69
N ARG A 235 -34.39 -16.37 -53.46
CA ARG A 235 -33.32 -17.32 -53.12
C ARG A 235 -31.94 -16.68 -53.19
N SER A 236 -31.69 -15.81 -54.18
CA SER A 236 -30.44 -15.04 -54.27
C SER A 236 -30.30 -14.07 -53.09
N LEU A 237 -31.39 -13.38 -52.73
CA LEU A 237 -31.41 -12.43 -51.62
C LEU A 237 -31.23 -13.13 -50.27
N ALA A 238 -31.86 -14.30 -50.09
CA ALA A 238 -31.68 -15.14 -48.92
C ALA A 238 -30.25 -15.70 -48.84
N LEU A 239 -29.62 -16.05 -49.98
CA LEU A 239 -28.20 -16.42 -49.99
C LEU A 239 -27.32 -15.23 -49.61
N GLN A 240 -27.60 -14.02 -50.11
CA GLN A 240 -26.85 -12.80 -49.78
C GLN A 240 -27.03 -12.35 -48.32
N LEU A 241 -28.19 -12.62 -47.70
CA LEU A 241 -28.42 -12.38 -46.28
C LEU A 241 -27.79 -13.47 -45.39
N ASN A 242 -27.64 -14.70 -45.91
CA ASN A 242 -27.08 -15.83 -45.18
C ASN A 242 -25.54 -15.94 -45.32
N THR A 243 -24.97 -15.47 -46.43
CA THR A 243 -23.54 -15.19 -46.54
C THR A 243 -23.35 -13.77 -46.06
N GLY A 244 -23.23 -13.65 -44.74
CA GLY A 244 -22.95 -12.41 -44.05
C GLY A 244 -21.92 -11.56 -44.80
N HIS A 245 -22.25 -10.28 -44.82
CA HIS A 245 -21.41 -9.15 -45.16
C HIS A 245 -20.12 -9.16 -44.31
N ASP A 246 -19.19 -10.05 -44.67
CA ASP A 246 -17.81 -10.11 -44.15
C ASP A 246 -16.86 -9.46 -45.18
N ASP A 247 -17.11 -8.18 -45.47
CA ASP A 247 -16.11 -7.29 -46.05
C ASP A 247 -15.90 -6.11 -45.08
N ASP A 248 -15.41 -6.43 -43.87
CA ASP A 248 -14.64 -5.46 -43.09
C ASP A 248 -13.16 -5.70 -43.39
N SER A 249 -12.67 -4.95 -44.36
CA SER A 249 -11.26 -4.88 -44.73
C SER A 249 -10.47 -4.23 -43.59
N GLY A 250 -10.00 -5.04 -42.63
CA GLY A 250 -9.21 -4.50 -41.53
C GLY A 250 -8.62 -5.53 -40.59
N LEU A 251 -7.42 -6.01 -40.94
CA LEU A 251 -6.42 -6.56 -40.01
C LEU A 251 -6.71 -7.94 -39.39
N HIS A 252 -6.40 -9.01 -40.14
CA HIS A 252 -5.99 -10.28 -39.52
C HIS A 252 -4.49 -10.25 -39.22
N SER A 253 -4.17 -9.96 -37.96
CA SER A 253 -2.94 -10.45 -37.32
C SER A 253 -3.15 -11.91 -36.95
N ASP A 254 -2.20 -12.75 -37.36
CA ASP A 254 -2.10 -14.17 -37.07
C ASP A 254 -2.48 -14.52 -35.62
N LEU A 255 -3.42 -15.46 -35.47
CA LEU A 255 -3.46 -16.47 -34.40
C LEU A 255 -4.55 -17.51 -34.74
N SER A 256 -4.20 -18.42 -35.65
CA SER A 256 -5.03 -19.58 -36.00
C SER A 256 -5.07 -20.59 -34.84
N LEU A 257 -6.18 -20.62 -34.10
CA LEU A 257 -6.58 -21.75 -33.23
C LEU A 257 -8.09 -22.05 -33.31
N THR A 258 -8.70 -21.85 -34.48
CA THR A 258 -10.07 -22.28 -34.78
C THR A 258 -10.06 -23.68 -35.38
N SER A 259 -9.91 -24.69 -34.53
CA SER A 259 -10.36 -26.05 -34.83
C SER A 259 -10.61 -26.83 -33.54
N LEU A 260 -11.69 -26.46 -32.85
CA LEU A 260 -12.48 -27.38 -32.04
C LEU A 260 -13.81 -26.69 -31.69
N ASP A 261 -14.73 -26.65 -32.65
CA ASP A 261 -16.13 -26.30 -32.38
C ASP A 261 -16.88 -27.59 -32.01
N GLY A 262 -17.20 -27.70 -30.72
CA GLY A 262 -17.99 -28.77 -30.12
C GLY A 262 -18.02 -28.58 -28.61
N GLU A 263 -19.21 -28.74 -28.00
CA GLU A 263 -19.54 -28.41 -26.58
C GLU A 263 -18.60 -29.00 -25.50
N GLU A 264 -17.69 -29.89 -25.86
CA GLU A 264 -16.63 -30.42 -24.97
C GLU A 264 -15.53 -29.39 -24.66
N GLY A 265 -15.29 -28.41 -25.54
CA GLY A 265 -14.26 -27.38 -25.34
C GLY A 265 -14.60 -26.37 -24.24
N GLU A 266 -15.88 -26.01 -24.07
CA GLU A 266 -16.33 -25.11 -23.02
C GLU A 266 -16.25 -25.75 -21.64
N THR A 267 -16.56 -27.05 -21.52
CA THR A 267 -16.49 -27.77 -20.24
C THR A 267 -15.05 -27.99 -19.77
N LEU A 268 -14.12 -28.30 -20.69
CA LEU A 268 -12.69 -28.40 -20.39
C LEU A 268 -12.07 -27.04 -20.05
N ARG A 269 -12.45 -25.96 -20.75
CA ARG A 269 -12.01 -24.58 -20.43
C ARG A 269 -12.54 -24.11 -19.09
N ARG A 270 -13.81 -24.39 -18.78
CA ARG A 270 -14.43 -24.04 -17.50
C ARG A 270 -13.85 -24.84 -16.33
N GLY A 271 -13.53 -26.12 -16.55
CA GLY A 271 -12.86 -26.99 -15.57
C GLY A 271 -11.41 -26.57 -15.31
N ALA A 272 -10.64 -26.26 -16.36
CA ALA A 272 -9.26 -25.81 -16.24
C ALA A 272 -9.17 -24.42 -15.58
N LEU A 273 -10.07 -23.49 -15.91
CA LEU A 273 -10.16 -22.19 -15.27
C LEU A 273 -10.57 -22.32 -13.79
N ALA A 274 -11.56 -23.18 -13.49
CA ALA A 274 -11.97 -23.44 -12.11
C ALA A 274 -10.85 -24.06 -11.28
N ALA A 275 -10.05 -24.97 -11.85
CA ALA A 275 -8.89 -25.56 -11.19
C ALA A 275 -7.78 -24.53 -10.95
N ALA A 276 -7.48 -23.68 -11.95
CA ALA A 276 -6.50 -22.60 -11.79
C ALA A 276 -6.93 -21.55 -10.75
N CYS A 277 -8.23 -21.24 -10.67
CA CYS A 277 -8.78 -20.38 -9.63
C CYS A 277 -8.68 -21.03 -8.24
N ALA A 278 -8.96 -22.33 -8.11
CA ALA A 278 -8.83 -23.05 -6.85
C ALA A 278 -7.37 -23.09 -6.35
N ASP A 279 -6.42 -23.33 -7.24
CA ASP A 279 -4.98 -23.31 -6.92
C ASP A 279 -4.50 -21.92 -6.53
N ALA A 280 -4.98 -20.87 -7.20
CA ALA A 280 -4.67 -19.48 -6.85
C ALA A 280 -5.22 -19.10 -5.46
N VAL A 281 -6.44 -19.53 -5.12
CA VAL A 281 -7.05 -19.32 -3.79
C VAL A 281 -6.29 -20.08 -2.70
N ALA A 282 -5.88 -21.33 -2.97
CA ALA A 282 -5.08 -22.12 -2.04
C ALA A 282 -3.69 -21.50 -1.80
N ALA A 283 -3.03 -21.01 -2.85
CA ALA A 283 -1.76 -20.30 -2.76
C ALA A 283 -1.89 -18.99 -1.97
N TYR A 284 -2.98 -18.24 -2.18
CA TYR A 284 -3.27 -17.02 -1.44
C TYR A 284 -3.49 -17.30 0.05
N ALA A 285 -4.30 -18.31 0.38
CA ALA A 285 -4.53 -18.74 1.77
C ALA A 285 -3.24 -19.24 2.45
N ALA A 286 -2.37 -19.94 1.72
CA ALA A 286 -1.07 -20.37 2.22
C ALA A 286 -0.11 -19.18 2.49
N LEU A 287 -0.12 -18.16 1.62
CA LEU A 287 0.66 -16.93 1.78
C LEU A 287 0.14 -16.07 2.93
N GLU A 288 -1.17 -15.92 3.09
CA GLU A 288 -1.76 -15.25 4.26
C GLU A 288 -1.43 -16.02 5.54
N GLY A 289 -1.58 -17.34 5.53
CA GLY A 289 -1.18 -18.19 6.64
C GLY A 289 0.31 -18.06 6.98
N SER A 290 1.18 -17.93 5.98
CA SER A 290 2.62 -17.68 6.19
C SER A 290 2.88 -16.30 6.78
N ARG A 291 2.27 -15.25 6.23
CA ARG A 291 2.38 -13.88 6.75
C ARG A 291 1.92 -13.77 8.19
N VAL A 292 0.80 -14.42 8.54
CA VAL A 292 0.28 -14.44 9.91
C VAL A 292 1.25 -15.19 10.83
N ARG A 293 1.78 -16.35 10.41
CA ARG A 293 2.80 -17.10 11.17
C ARG A 293 4.08 -16.29 11.37
N ASP A 294 4.58 -15.61 10.34
CA ASP A 294 5.79 -14.78 10.40
C ASP A 294 5.59 -13.55 11.30
N SER A 295 4.39 -12.95 11.25
CA SER A 295 4.00 -11.87 12.15
C SER A 295 3.96 -12.33 13.61
N ILE A 296 3.33 -13.46 13.89
CA ILE A 296 3.28 -14.05 15.24
C ILE A 296 4.70 -14.38 15.74
N ALA A 297 5.54 -14.99 14.90
CA ALA A 297 6.92 -15.29 15.25
C ALA A 297 7.74 -14.02 15.52
N ALA A 298 7.51 -12.95 14.76
CA ALA A 298 8.14 -11.65 15.01
C ALA A 298 7.64 -11.01 16.31
N HIS A 299 6.35 -11.12 16.63
CA HIS A 299 5.80 -10.68 17.91
C HIS A 299 6.36 -11.46 19.09
N ALA A 300 6.49 -12.79 18.96
CA ALA A 300 7.10 -13.65 19.98
C ALA A 300 8.58 -13.30 20.23
N ARG A 301 9.36 -13.06 19.17
CA ARG A 301 10.77 -12.61 19.31
C ARG A 301 10.88 -11.27 20.03
N ARG A 302 10.02 -10.30 19.70
CA ARG A 302 10.00 -9.00 20.39
C ARG A 302 9.55 -9.12 21.85
N ALA A 303 8.70 -10.09 22.17
CA ALA A 303 8.29 -10.34 23.55
C ALA A 303 9.44 -10.92 24.38
N LEU A 304 10.15 -11.93 23.87
CA LEU A 304 11.33 -12.50 24.54
C LEU A 304 12.44 -11.47 24.74
N GLU A 305 12.67 -10.60 23.74
CA GLU A 305 13.67 -9.54 23.87
C GLU A 305 13.28 -8.51 24.95
N ARG A 306 11.99 -8.18 25.08
CA ARG A 306 11.52 -7.32 26.18
C ARG A 306 11.70 -7.99 27.54
N GLU A 307 11.45 -9.28 27.64
CA GLU A 307 11.63 -10.04 28.87
C GLU A 307 13.10 -10.06 29.29
N ARG A 308 14.01 -10.31 28.34
CA ARG A 308 15.47 -10.20 28.56
C ARG A 308 15.89 -8.81 29.05
N GLN A 309 15.36 -7.74 28.44
CA GLN A 309 15.67 -6.37 28.87
C GLN A 309 15.12 -6.06 30.27
N ILE A 310 13.98 -6.65 30.65
CA ILE A 310 13.43 -6.54 31.99
C ILE A 310 14.36 -7.25 32.98
N ASP A 311 14.85 -8.45 32.65
CA ASP A 311 15.80 -9.18 33.49
C ASP A 311 17.12 -8.43 33.68
N GLU A 312 17.70 -7.89 32.61
CA GLU A 312 18.91 -7.06 32.70
C GLU A 312 18.68 -5.81 33.57
N LYS A 313 17.52 -5.15 33.43
CA LYS A 313 17.17 -4.00 34.29
C LYS A 313 16.95 -4.42 35.73
N ASN A 314 16.34 -5.58 35.98
CA ASN A 314 16.13 -6.12 37.32
C ASN A 314 17.47 -6.46 37.99
N GLU A 315 18.44 -6.99 37.25
CA GLU A 315 19.78 -7.25 37.74
C GLU A 315 20.50 -5.94 38.11
N ILE A 316 20.42 -4.91 37.26
CA ILE A 316 20.96 -3.58 37.56
C ILE A 316 20.28 -2.99 38.82
N ILE A 317 18.96 -3.13 38.94
CA ILE A 317 18.21 -2.67 40.12
C ILE A 317 18.66 -3.41 41.38
N ALA A 318 18.86 -4.73 41.32
CA ALA A 318 19.38 -5.52 42.43
C ALA A 318 20.79 -5.06 42.84
N ASP A 319 21.64 -4.79 41.85
CA ASP A 319 23.03 -4.36 42.04
C ASP A 319 23.11 -2.95 42.65
N LEU A 320 22.28 -2.03 42.16
CA LEU A 320 22.11 -0.69 42.73
C LEU A 320 21.52 -0.75 44.15
N SER A 321 20.52 -1.59 44.38
CA SER A 321 19.90 -1.78 45.70
C SER A 321 20.91 -2.32 46.71
N SER A 322 21.75 -3.28 46.31
CA SER A 322 22.87 -3.79 47.12
C SER A 322 23.88 -2.69 47.46
N LYS A 323 24.26 -1.86 46.47
CA LYS A 323 25.15 -0.69 46.68
C LYS A 323 24.54 0.34 47.63
N VAL A 324 23.24 0.61 47.52
CA VAL A 324 22.51 1.52 48.42
C VAL A 324 22.45 0.95 49.84
N VAL A 325 22.18 -0.34 50.02
CA VAL A 325 22.18 -1.00 51.33
C VAL A 325 23.57 -0.96 51.96
N CYS A 326 24.63 -1.22 51.18
CA CYS A 326 26.01 -1.15 51.66
C CYS A 326 26.43 0.29 52.03
N ASN A 327 25.99 1.29 51.26
CA ASN A 327 26.22 2.69 51.60
C ASN A 327 25.43 3.12 52.84
N LYS A 328 24.19 2.64 53.00
CA LYS A 328 23.39 2.88 54.20
C LYS A 328 24.02 2.25 55.44
N ALA A 329 24.52 1.02 55.33
CA ALA A 329 25.29 0.38 56.40
C ALA A 329 26.60 1.12 56.74
N LYS A 330 27.26 1.75 55.77
CA LYS A 330 28.45 2.60 56.01
C LYS A 330 28.11 3.94 56.68
N HIS A 331 26.92 4.49 56.42
CA HIS A 331 26.45 5.74 57.03
C HIS A 331 25.80 5.55 58.41
N ASP A 332 25.19 4.39 58.67
CA ASP A 332 24.61 4.03 59.97
C ASP A 332 25.66 3.54 60.99
N VAL A 333 26.96 3.47 60.62
CA VAL A 333 28.06 3.42 61.60
C VAL A 333 28.13 4.78 62.31
N THR A 334 27.32 4.91 63.34
CA THR A 334 27.26 6.06 64.23
C THR A 334 28.67 6.50 64.70
N PRO A 335 28.93 7.81 64.85
CA PRO A 335 30.20 8.33 65.37
C PRO A 335 30.62 7.75 66.73
N TYR A 336 29.69 7.15 67.48
CA TYR A 336 29.93 6.54 68.78
C TYR A 336 30.80 5.27 68.74
N GLN A 337 30.80 4.49 67.65
CA GLN A 337 31.63 3.28 67.57
C GLN A 337 33.07 3.57 67.10
N ARG A 338 33.31 4.64 66.32
CA ARG A 338 34.65 5.03 65.86
C ARG A 338 35.48 5.70 66.96
N ILE A 339 34.83 6.25 67.99
CA ILE A 339 35.50 6.82 69.17
C ILE A 339 35.98 5.70 70.13
N ASN A 340 35.22 4.61 70.29
CA ASN A 340 35.63 3.50 71.17
C ASN A 340 36.85 2.71 70.65
N SER A 341 37.05 2.59 69.33
CA SER A 341 38.24 1.93 68.77
C SER A 341 39.54 2.74 68.91
N THR A 342 39.43 4.05 69.11
CA THR A 342 40.58 4.95 69.28
C THR A 342 40.89 5.18 70.77
N ILE A 343 39.87 5.22 71.62
CA ILE A 343 40.05 5.33 73.09
C ILE A 343 40.60 4.01 73.68
N LEU A 344 40.24 2.84 73.15
CA LEU A 344 40.78 1.56 73.63
C LEU A 344 42.24 1.28 73.22
N ARG A 345 42.82 2.03 72.27
CA ARG A 345 44.27 1.97 71.97
C ARG A 345 45.10 2.98 72.77
N GLY A 346 44.47 3.97 73.40
CA GLY A 346 45.14 5.00 74.22
C GLY A 346 45.22 4.69 75.71
N SER A 347 44.47 3.70 76.22
CA SER A 347 44.33 3.43 77.66
C SER A 347 45.34 2.40 78.22
N GLY A 348 46.38 2.02 77.47
CA GLY A 348 47.36 1.00 77.86
C GLY A 348 48.62 1.52 78.58
N TYR A 349 48.79 2.84 78.73
CA TYR A 349 49.90 3.44 79.47
C TYR A 349 49.31 4.20 80.65
N TRP A 350 49.93 4.08 81.83
CA TRP A 350 49.55 4.66 83.13
C TRP A 350 48.65 3.79 84.02
N ARG A 351 49.27 2.81 84.70
CA ARG A 351 49.00 2.50 86.12
C ARG A 351 50.30 2.02 86.79
N LYS A 352 50.86 2.88 87.64
CA LYS A 352 51.59 2.53 88.87
C LYS A 352 50.57 2.50 90.00
#